data_AF-A0A935M807-F1
#
_entry.id   AF-A0A935M807-F1
#
_cell.length_a   1.000
_cell.length_b   1.000
_cell.length_c   1.000
_cell.angle_alpha   90.00
_cell.angle_beta   90.00
_cell.angle_gamma   90.00
#
_symmetry.space_group_name_H-M   'P 1'
#
loop_
_entity.id
_entity.type
_entity.pdbx_description
1 polymer ?
#
loop_
_entity_poly.entity_id
_entity_poly.type
_entity_poly.pdbx_seq_one_letter_code
_entity_poly.pdbx_strand_id
1 'polypeptide(L)'
;MSRPTPTDHPFRLAWAVVDCLVWAAALVGATYLRYELSFAPIDWRGMAIAVIIAVILQIGFGFLLGPYAIGHMRGSFEEIVDLTKTVAATTATLCIPVFIALPILVPKSVPLIAGPFALVAMLGLRLLVRSWKTRNPVGVQPGATEDAQRVLVFGAGEGGRQLVRAMVRDRSRTYLPVAIIDDDPRKQRLTVEGVRVRGTRDALEQVADEYGAEVLAIAMPSADADLIRDLSDRADHVGMDVMVLPPVSDLIGRPSLGDLRNLDLADLLGRRAISLDTSAIAATISGKRVLVTGAGGSIGSELCRQIMRFGPAALFPLDRDESALHAVQLSLKRPGLFERDGSLLVDIRDAEAVKLMFADVRPDIVFHAAALKHLPLLEQFPYEAYKSNVLGTLNVLAAAAACGVDTVVNISTDKAADPTCMLGYSKRVAERLTAGYAVDHPGRFVSVRFGNVLGSRGSVVHAFTAQIERGGPVTVTHPDVERFFMLIPEACQLVLEAAAAAPGHGEVMVLDMGRPQKIVDVARALIRMSGRSDVKIDFTGLRPGEKLTEDLVANAETITRTKNPLVTSAQVIPLEEKLLPDRTVHDHASAMAWCRAHSVTVEPMP
;
A
#
# COMPACT_ATOMS: atom_id res chain seq x y z
N MET A 1 28.66 -20.40 10.37
CA MET A 1 29.18 -20.73 11.72
C MET A 1 29.46 -19.41 12.45
N SER A 2 28.48 -18.92 13.21
CA SER A 2 28.60 -17.69 14.00
C SER A 2 29.42 -17.97 15.26
N ARG A 3 30.42 -17.12 15.53
CA ARG A 3 31.21 -17.15 16.77
C ARG A 3 30.29 -16.97 17.98
N PRO A 4 30.51 -17.70 19.09
CA PRO A 4 29.75 -17.50 20.31
C PRO A 4 30.10 -16.11 20.88
N THR A 5 29.08 -15.28 21.11
CA THR A 5 29.21 -14.03 21.86
C THR A 5 29.64 -14.35 23.30
N PRO A 6 30.68 -13.69 23.84
CA PRO A 6 31.10 -13.92 25.20
C PRO A 6 30.15 -13.23 26.19
N THR A 7 29.97 -13.89 27.34
CA THR A 7 29.44 -13.40 28.63
C THR A 7 27.93 -13.22 28.83
N ASP A 8 27.16 -14.31 28.68
CA ASP A 8 25.98 -14.58 29.55
C ASP A 8 26.34 -15.51 30.74
N HIS A 9 27.62 -15.87 30.86
CA HIS A 9 28.17 -16.83 31.81
C HIS A 9 27.82 -16.57 33.30
N PRO A 10 27.93 -15.33 33.83
CA PRO A 10 27.64 -15.10 35.25
C PRO A 10 26.15 -15.28 35.57
N PHE A 11 25.27 -14.94 34.63
CA PHE A 11 23.83 -15.07 34.80
C PHE A 11 23.36 -16.53 34.68
N ARG A 12 24.04 -17.35 33.87
CA ARG A 12 23.77 -18.81 33.77
C ARG A 12 24.20 -19.53 35.04
N LEU A 13 25.37 -19.19 35.57
CA LEU A 13 25.85 -19.74 36.84
C LEU A 13 24.93 -19.38 38.01
N ALA A 14 24.39 -18.15 38.02
CA ALA A 14 23.43 -17.71 39.02
C ALA A 14 22.16 -18.59 39.03
N TRP A 15 21.64 -18.99 37.85
CA TRP A 15 20.48 -19.89 37.78
C TRP A 15 20.80 -21.33 38.16
N ALA A 16 22.00 -21.82 37.86
CA ALA A 16 22.44 -23.12 38.38
C ALA A 16 22.46 -23.11 39.91
N VAL A 17 22.94 -22.02 40.54
CA VAL A 17 22.90 -21.85 42.00
C VAL A 17 21.47 -21.82 42.51
N VAL A 18 20.58 -21.06 41.87
CA VAL A 18 19.16 -21.00 42.23
C VAL A 18 18.50 -22.38 42.16
N ASP A 19 18.71 -23.13 41.08
CA ASP A 19 18.14 -24.46 40.91
C ASP A 19 18.71 -25.46 41.95
N CYS A 20 19.98 -25.32 42.34
CA CYS A 20 20.58 -26.09 43.43
C CYS A 20 19.94 -25.77 44.79
N LEU A 21 19.68 -24.49 45.08
CA LEU A 21 18.97 -24.06 46.27
C LEU A 21 17.52 -24.58 46.29
N VAL A 22 16.85 -24.58 45.13
CA VAL A 22 15.51 -25.14 44.99
C VAL A 22 15.50 -26.65 45.27
N TRP A 23 16.50 -27.40 44.81
CA TRP A 23 16.63 -28.82 45.15
C TRP A 23 16.85 -29.07 46.64
N ALA A 24 17.69 -28.27 47.30
CA ALA A 24 17.90 -28.35 48.74
C ALA A 24 16.58 -28.09 49.50
N ALA A 25 15.85 -27.05 49.12
CA ALA A 25 14.55 -26.73 49.70
C ALA A 25 13.50 -27.81 49.42
N ALA A 26 13.47 -28.37 48.21
CA ALA A 26 12.52 -29.41 47.82
C ALA A 26 12.75 -30.72 48.57
N LEU A 27 14.01 -31.13 48.80
CA LEU A 27 14.35 -32.33 49.58
C LEU A 27 13.99 -32.18 51.07
N VAL A 28 14.29 -31.02 51.67
CA VAL A 28 13.91 -30.72 53.05
C VAL A 28 12.38 -30.68 53.18
N GLY A 29 11.70 -29.98 52.27
CA GLY A 29 10.24 -29.88 52.24
C GLY A 29 9.55 -31.23 52.02
N ALA A 30 10.04 -32.05 51.09
CA ALA A 30 9.52 -33.40 50.86
C ALA A 30 9.69 -34.31 52.07
N THR A 31 10.79 -34.16 52.81
CA THR A 31 11.08 -34.94 54.02
C THR A 31 10.22 -34.48 55.19
N TYR A 32 10.07 -33.18 55.36
CA TYR A 32 9.16 -32.58 56.34
C TYR A 32 7.71 -33.03 56.10
N LEU A 33 7.26 -33.04 54.85
CA LEU A 33 5.94 -33.56 54.49
C LEU A 33 5.82 -35.07 54.73
N ARG A 34 6.89 -35.83 54.45
CA ARG A 34 6.92 -37.29 54.65
C ARG A 34 6.81 -37.69 56.13
N TYR A 35 7.32 -36.86 57.03
CA TYR A 35 7.25 -37.05 58.48
C TYR A 35 6.11 -36.25 59.12
N GLU A 36 5.03 -35.98 58.38
CA GLU A 36 3.81 -35.34 58.91
C GLU A 36 4.09 -34.00 59.60
N LEU A 37 4.98 -33.19 58.99
CA LEU A 37 5.38 -31.87 59.50
C LEU A 37 6.17 -31.92 60.81
N SER A 38 6.93 -33.01 61.04
CA SER A 38 7.86 -33.15 62.17
C SER A 38 9.32 -33.14 61.72
N PHE A 39 10.14 -32.31 62.37
CA PHE A 39 11.59 -32.27 62.15
C PHE A 39 12.37 -33.28 63.01
N ALA A 40 11.75 -33.85 64.04
CA ALA A 40 12.40 -34.74 65.00
C ALA A 40 12.99 -36.04 64.41
N PRO A 41 12.39 -36.68 63.39
CA PRO A 41 12.92 -37.92 62.83
C PRO A 41 13.89 -37.74 61.65
N ILE A 42 14.29 -36.50 61.34
CA ILE A 42 15.16 -36.21 60.19
C ILE A 42 16.61 -36.52 60.54
N ASP A 43 17.21 -37.49 59.84
CA ASP A 43 18.66 -37.64 59.83
C ASP A 43 19.30 -36.53 58.97
N TRP A 44 19.77 -35.48 59.64
CA TRP A 44 20.42 -34.34 58.98
C TRP A 44 21.70 -34.73 58.23
N ARG A 45 22.39 -35.82 58.63
CA ARG A 45 23.58 -36.29 57.93
C ARG A 45 23.20 -36.94 56.61
N GLY A 46 22.23 -37.87 56.62
CA GLY A 46 21.68 -38.47 55.40
C GLY A 46 21.05 -37.44 54.46
N MET A 47 20.35 -36.44 55.02
CA MET A 47 19.79 -35.31 54.27
C MET A 47 20.87 -34.49 53.56
N ALA A 48 21.94 -34.10 54.28
CA ALA A 48 23.03 -33.32 53.71
C ALA A 48 23.71 -34.07 52.55
N ILE A 49 23.93 -35.38 52.70
CA ILE A 49 24.49 -36.23 51.64
C ILE A 49 23.55 -36.27 50.42
N ALA A 50 22.24 -36.46 50.63
CA ALA A 50 21.26 -36.49 49.55
C ALA A 50 21.18 -35.14 48.80
N VAL A 51 21.25 -34.02 49.52
CA VAL A 51 21.30 -32.67 48.92
C VAL A 51 22.58 -32.49 48.09
N ILE A 52 23.75 -32.89 48.60
CA ILE A 52 25.02 -32.79 47.86
C ILE A 52 24.95 -33.61 46.57
N ILE A 53 24.42 -34.84 46.63
CA ILE A 53 24.24 -35.70 45.45
C ILE A 53 23.29 -35.03 44.45
N ALA A 54 22.14 -34.52 44.91
CA ALA A 54 21.17 -33.86 44.04
C ALA A 54 21.76 -32.60 43.35
N VAL A 55 22.54 -31.80 44.07
CA VAL A 55 23.25 -30.63 43.53
C VAL A 55 24.25 -31.03 42.45
N ILE A 56 25.10 -32.04 42.72
CA ILE A 56 26.08 -32.52 41.75
C ILE A 56 25.39 -33.05 40.49
N LEU A 57 24.33 -33.84 40.65
CA LEU A 57 23.55 -34.39 39.54
C LEU A 57 22.84 -33.29 38.74
N GLN A 58 22.22 -32.31 39.41
CA GLN A 58 21.55 -31.19 38.74
C GLN A 58 22.53 -30.35 37.92
N ILE A 59 23.73 -30.07 38.44
CA ILE A 59 24.77 -29.36 37.70
C ILE A 59 25.24 -30.21 36.52
N GLY A 60 25.59 -31.48 36.76
CA GLY A 60 26.07 -32.39 35.72
C GLY A 60 25.08 -32.59 34.57
N PHE A 61 23.84 -32.93 34.89
CA PHE A 61 22.78 -33.07 33.90
C PHE A 61 22.38 -31.72 33.29
N GLY A 62 22.43 -30.62 34.04
CA GLY A 62 22.09 -29.30 33.49
C GLY A 62 23.10 -28.77 32.46
N PHE A 63 24.38 -29.18 32.56
CA PHE A 63 25.38 -28.92 31.53
C PHE A 63 25.33 -29.94 30.38
N LEU A 64 24.89 -31.18 30.61
CA LEU A 64 24.82 -32.21 29.58
C LEU A 64 23.53 -32.15 28.74
N LEU A 65 22.38 -31.90 29.38
CA LEU A 65 21.03 -31.95 28.82
C LEU A 65 20.46 -30.56 28.48
N GLY A 66 21.17 -29.46 28.79
CA GLY A 66 20.97 -28.21 28.06
C GLY A 66 20.41 -26.97 28.77
N PRO A 67 19.90 -26.92 30.02
CA PRO A 67 19.46 -25.63 30.57
C PRO A 67 20.62 -24.66 30.85
N TYR A 68 21.83 -25.15 31.12
CA TYR A 68 23.00 -24.30 31.40
C TYR A 68 24.02 -24.25 30.25
N ALA A 69 23.99 -25.26 29.36
CA ALA A 69 24.90 -25.34 28.21
C ALA A 69 24.38 -24.61 26.96
N ILE A 70 23.08 -24.62 26.70
CA ILE A 70 22.47 -24.00 25.51
C ILE A 70 21.74 -22.71 25.93
N GLY A 71 22.03 -21.61 25.24
CA GLY A 71 21.42 -20.31 25.52
C GLY A 71 19.99 -20.25 25.02
N HIS A 72 19.01 -20.48 25.89
CA HIS A 72 17.59 -20.33 25.59
C HIS A 72 17.06 -18.94 26.00
N MET A 73 16.06 -18.43 25.27
CA MET A 73 15.25 -17.32 25.79
C MET A 73 14.52 -17.78 27.06
N ARG A 74 14.60 -17.02 28.14
CA ARG A 74 14.14 -17.48 29.46
C ARG A 74 12.62 -17.64 29.53
N GLY A 75 12.17 -18.78 30.02
CA GLY A 75 10.77 -19.23 30.01
C GLY A 75 10.26 -19.66 28.64
N SER A 76 11.14 -19.87 27.66
CA SER A 76 10.77 -20.44 26.35
C SER A 76 10.32 -21.89 26.49
N PHE A 77 9.62 -22.40 25.47
CA PHE A 77 9.16 -23.78 25.45
C PHE A 77 10.35 -24.75 25.47
N GLU A 78 11.45 -24.39 24.79
CA GLU A 78 12.68 -25.15 24.74
C GLU A 78 13.38 -25.24 26.10
N GLU A 79 13.47 -24.14 26.86
CA GLU A 79 14.04 -24.16 28.22
C GLU A 79 13.19 -25.02 29.18
N ILE A 80 11.86 -24.99 29.05
CA ILE A 80 10.96 -25.80 29.88
C ILE A 80 11.21 -27.29 29.63
N VAL A 81 11.38 -27.69 28.36
CA VAL A 81 11.65 -29.08 27.99
C VAL A 81 13.00 -29.55 28.56
N ASP A 82 14.05 -28.75 28.42
CA ASP A 82 15.39 -29.14 28.89
C ASP A 82 15.51 -29.14 30.42
N LEU A 83 14.83 -28.21 31.10
CA LEU A 83 14.70 -28.23 32.56
C LEU A 83 13.96 -29.47 33.04
N THR A 84 12.87 -29.85 32.36
CA THR A 84 12.08 -31.04 32.71
C THR A 84 12.91 -32.32 32.57
N LYS A 85 13.66 -32.47 31.47
CA LYS A 85 14.60 -33.60 31.28
C LYS A 85 15.67 -33.64 32.37
N THR A 86 16.23 -32.48 32.72
CA THR A 86 17.28 -32.36 33.74
C THR A 86 16.78 -32.77 35.12
N VAL A 87 15.60 -32.27 35.52
CA VAL A 87 14.99 -32.64 36.81
C VAL A 87 14.61 -34.11 36.82
N ALA A 88 14.02 -34.65 35.75
CA ALA A 88 13.66 -36.06 35.66
C ALA A 88 14.88 -36.99 35.75
N ALA A 89 15.97 -36.67 35.05
CA ALA A 89 17.22 -37.41 35.12
C ALA A 89 17.86 -37.35 36.52
N THR A 90 17.83 -36.16 37.14
CA THR A 90 18.30 -35.95 38.52
C THR A 90 17.48 -36.77 39.51
N THR A 91 16.15 -36.72 39.44
CA THR A 91 15.26 -37.53 40.29
C THR A 91 15.49 -39.02 40.11
N ALA A 92 15.52 -39.51 38.87
CA ALA A 92 15.71 -40.93 38.58
C ALA A 92 17.07 -41.44 39.12
N THR A 93 18.13 -40.65 38.95
CA THR A 93 19.47 -41.02 39.43
C THR A 93 19.58 -40.91 40.95
N LEU A 94 18.93 -39.93 41.57
CA LEU A 94 18.90 -39.76 43.02
C LEU A 94 18.14 -40.89 43.73
N CYS A 95 17.15 -41.51 43.05
CA CYS A 95 16.47 -42.70 43.56
C CYS A 95 17.44 -43.90 43.73
N ILE A 96 18.38 -44.11 42.82
CA ILE A 96 19.27 -45.29 42.80
C ILE A 96 19.99 -45.52 44.15
N PRO A 97 20.77 -44.56 44.70
CA PRO A 97 21.44 -44.75 45.99
C PRO A 97 20.44 -44.86 47.14
N VAL A 98 19.26 -44.22 47.08
CA VAL A 98 18.23 -44.31 48.13
C VAL A 98 17.54 -45.68 48.16
N PHE A 99 17.45 -46.37 47.02
CA PHE A 99 16.90 -47.73 46.95
C PHE A 99 17.93 -48.82 47.27
N ILE A 100 19.23 -48.57 47.05
CA ILE A 100 20.31 -49.57 47.18
C ILE A 100 21.12 -49.42 48.48
N ALA A 101 21.28 -48.21 49.04
CA ALA A 101 22.14 -47.99 50.19
C ALA A 101 21.56 -48.53 51.52
N LEU A 102 22.43 -49.16 52.31
CA LEU A 102 22.22 -49.48 53.72
C LEU A 102 23.36 -48.79 54.51
N PRO A 103 23.08 -47.82 55.39
CA PRO A 103 21.77 -47.34 55.85
C PRO A 103 21.04 -46.42 54.87
N ILE A 104 19.72 -46.35 55.02
CA ILE A 104 18.82 -45.49 54.22
C ILE A 104 19.11 -44.02 54.55
N LEU A 105 19.63 -43.26 53.59
CA LEU A 105 19.99 -41.83 53.76
C LEU A 105 18.76 -40.93 53.96
N VAL A 106 17.70 -41.17 53.19
CA VAL A 106 16.41 -40.48 53.27
C VAL A 106 15.28 -41.48 52.94
N PRO A 107 14.04 -41.30 53.43
CA PRO A 107 12.94 -42.20 53.08
C PRO A 107 12.76 -42.34 51.56
N LYS A 108 12.47 -43.56 51.09
CA LYS A 108 12.40 -43.89 49.64
C LYS A 108 11.40 -43.03 48.83
N SER A 109 10.39 -42.48 49.49
CA SER A 109 9.41 -41.57 48.88
C SER A 109 9.94 -40.13 48.70
N VAL A 110 10.99 -39.72 49.42
CA VAL A 110 11.47 -38.33 49.43
C VAL A 110 11.99 -37.88 48.07
N PRO A 111 12.88 -38.61 47.36
CA PRO A 111 13.31 -38.20 46.02
C PRO A 111 12.16 -38.13 45.01
N LEU A 112 11.19 -39.05 45.12
CA LEU A 112 10.02 -39.11 44.25
C LEU A 112 9.06 -37.94 44.47
N ILE A 113 8.95 -37.44 45.70
CA ILE A 113 8.17 -36.23 46.04
C ILE A 113 8.98 -34.98 45.67
N ALA A 114 10.27 -34.93 46.02
CA ALA A 114 11.12 -33.75 45.82
C ALA A 114 11.29 -33.36 44.34
N GLY A 115 11.36 -34.33 43.41
CA GLY A 115 11.48 -34.06 41.97
C GLY A 115 10.38 -33.16 41.40
N PRO A 116 9.09 -33.54 41.50
CA PRO A 116 7.98 -32.67 41.11
C PRO A 116 7.96 -31.32 41.82
N PHE A 117 8.25 -31.26 43.12
CA PHE A 117 8.33 -29.99 43.86
C PHE A 117 9.44 -29.08 43.32
N ALA A 118 10.62 -29.63 43.03
CA ALA A 118 11.73 -28.91 42.43
C ALA A 118 11.35 -28.37 41.04
N LEU A 119 10.73 -29.20 40.18
CA LEU A 119 10.29 -28.77 38.85
C LEU A 119 9.29 -27.61 38.91
N VAL A 120 8.25 -27.73 39.75
CA VAL A 120 7.23 -26.69 39.90
C VAL A 120 7.84 -25.39 40.43
N ALA A 121 8.72 -25.47 41.43
CA ALA A 121 9.39 -24.30 41.99
C ALA A 121 10.33 -23.62 40.96
N MET A 122 11.12 -24.40 40.23
CA MET A 122 12.02 -23.89 39.19
C MET A 122 11.28 -23.24 38.01
N LEU A 123 10.17 -23.84 37.57
CA LEU A 123 9.30 -23.27 36.54
C LEU A 123 8.59 -22.00 37.04
N GLY A 124 8.06 -22.04 38.26
CA GLY A 124 7.39 -20.92 38.90
C GLY A 124 8.30 -19.69 39.02
N LEU A 125 9.55 -19.88 39.45
CA LEU A 125 10.51 -18.80 39.58
C LEU A 125 10.89 -18.18 38.22
N ARG A 126 11.07 -19.02 37.18
CA ARG A 126 11.33 -18.52 35.81
C ARG A 126 10.13 -17.76 35.23
N LEU A 127 8.91 -18.25 35.46
CA LEU A 127 7.68 -17.56 35.06
C LEU A 127 7.48 -16.25 35.82
N LEU A 128 7.84 -16.18 37.11
CA LEU A 128 7.81 -14.95 37.90
C LEU A 128 8.80 -13.93 37.37
N VAL A 129 10.06 -14.32 37.13
CA VAL A 129 11.09 -13.43 36.56
C VAL A 129 10.70 -12.96 35.16
N ARG A 130 10.14 -13.85 34.32
CA ARG A 130 9.61 -13.49 32.99
C ARG A 130 8.44 -12.52 33.12
N SER A 131 7.50 -12.77 34.03
CA SER A 131 6.34 -11.92 34.22
C SER A 131 6.73 -10.55 34.80
N TRP A 132 7.73 -10.48 35.67
CA TRP A 132 8.25 -9.21 36.20
C TRP A 132 8.98 -8.39 35.13
N LYS A 133 9.79 -9.02 34.28
CA LYS A 133 10.41 -8.34 33.14
C LYS A 133 9.40 -7.87 32.10
N THR A 134 8.32 -8.63 31.90
CA THR A 134 7.23 -8.25 30.98
C THR A 134 6.25 -7.25 31.60
N ARG A 135 6.15 -7.17 32.94
CA ARG A 135 5.29 -6.22 33.68
C ARG A 135 5.87 -4.82 33.81
N ASN A 136 7.15 -4.61 33.52
CA ASN A 136 7.66 -3.30 33.18
C ASN A 136 7.49 -3.13 31.66
N PRO A 137 6.44 -2.45 31.18
CA PRO A 137 6.37 -2.12 29.79
C PRO A 137 7.61 -1.29 29.47
N VAL A 138 8.31 -1.66 28.41
CA VAL A 138 9.10 -0.69 27.66
C VAL A 138 8.11 0.42 27.29
N GLY A 139 8.15 1.58 27.95
CA GLY A 139 7.30 2.70 27.54
C GLY A 139 6.94 3.81 28.53
N VAL A 140 7.23 3.73 29.82
CA VAL A 140 7.04 4.89 30.73
C VAL A 140 8.22 5.01 31.70
N GLN A 141 9.37 5.45 31.19
CA GLN A 141 10.37 6.12 32.02
C GLN A 141 10.03 7.61 32.01
N PRO A 142 9.78 8.26 33.16
CA PRO A 142 9.68 9.71 33.22
C PRO A 142 11.04 10.29 32.83
N GLY A 143 11.12 10.95 31.67
CA GLY A 143 12.29 11.74 31.26
C GLY A 143 13.00 11.36 29.95
N ALA A 144 12.50 10.40 29.16
CA ALA A 144 13.11 10.04 27.86
C ALA A 144 12.16 10.20 26.66
N THR A 145 11.08 10.97 26.81
CA THR A 145 9.88 10.94 25.96
C THR A 145 9.46 12.31 25.43
N GLU A 146 10.33 13.33 25.44
CA GLU A 146 9.93 14.66 24.95
C GLU A 146 9.76 14.73 23.42
N ASP A 147 10.40 13.84 22.65
CA ASP A 147 10.41 13.88 21.17
C ASP A 147 9.67 12.72 20.48
N ALA A 148 9.04 11.82 21.23
CA ALA A 148 8.36 10.64 20.68
C ALA A 148 6.86 10.89 20.48
N GLN A 149 6.36 10.74 19.25
CA GLN A 149 4.94 10.90 18.96
C GLN A 149 4.13 9.74 19.56
N ARG A 150 3.15 10.08 20.41
CA ARG A 150 2.28 9.10 21.08
C ARG A 150 1.20 8.62 20.11
N VAL A 151 1.20 7.32 19.80
CA VAL A 151 0.34 6.72 18.78
C VAL A 151 -0.77 5.88 19.40
N LEU A 152 -2.02 6.22 19.05
CA LEU A 152 -3.19 5.39 19.28
C LEU A 152 -3.38 4.47 18.07
N VAL A 153 -3.39 3.15 18.26
CA VAL A 153 -3.52 2.20 17.15
C VAL A 153 -4.95 1.69 17.06
N PHE A 154 -5.62 1.92 15.93
CA PHE A 154 -6.93 1.35 15.65
C PHE A 154 -6.80 0.02 14.90
N GLY A 155 -7.34 -1.05 15.49
CA GLY A 155 -7.27 -2.42 14.98
C GLY A 155 -6.25 -3.27 15.74
N ALA A 156 -6.72 -4.19 16.56
CA ALA A 156 -5.95 -5.21 17.27
C ALA A 156 -5.80 -6.53 16.47
N GLY A 157 -6.06 -6.47 15.15
CA GLY A 157 -5.84 -7.57 14.21
C GLY A 157 -4.35 -7.83 13.94
N GLU A 158 -4.04 -8.67 12.95
CA GLU A 158 -2.65 -9.03 12.65
C GLU A 158 -1.80 -7.81 12.23
N GLY A 159 -2.36 -6.92 11.39
CA GLY A 159 -1.68 -5.68 10.96
C GLY A 159 -1.32 -4.78 12.14
N GLY A 160 -2.26 -4.46 13.02
CA GLY A 160 -1.99 -3.65 14.21
C GLY A 160 -1.08 -4.33 15.21
N ARG A 161 -1.14 -5.65 15.37
CA ARG A 161 -0.20 -6.38 16.23
C ARG A 161 1.23 -6.29 15.74
N GLN A 162 1.42 -6.40 14.43
CA GLN A 162 2.73 -6.28 13.81
C GLN A 162 3.24 -4.84 13.88
N LEU A 163 2.36 -3.86 13.67
CA LEU A 163 2.70 -2.44 13.79
C LEU A 163 3.13 -2.06 15.22
N VAL A 164 2.35 -2.44 16.23
CA VAL A 164 2.70 -2.22 17.65
C VAL A 164 4.03 -2.87 17.98
N ARG A 165 4.27 -4.10 17.51
CA ARG A 165 5.55 -4.78 17.70
C ARG A 165 6.71 -4.05 17.01
N ALA A 166 6.49 -3.49 15.82
CA ALA A 166 7.49 -2.71 15.10
C ALA A 166 7.83 -1.42 15.88
N MET A 167 6.83 -0.71 16.38
CA MET A 167 7.00 0.50 17.18
C MET A 167 7.74 0.22 18.51
N VAL A 168 7.33 -0.81 19.27
CA VAL A 168 7.97 -1.15 20.56
C VAL A 168 9.44 -1.56 20.38
N ARG A 169 9.79 -2.15 19.23
CA ARG A 169 11.16 -2.58 18.92
C ARG A 169 11.99 -1.49 18.26
N ASP A 170 11.38 -0.37 17.92
CA ASP A 170 12.10 0.72 17.27
C ASP A 170 13.07 1.39 18.23
N ARG A 171 14.31 1.56 17.77
CA ARG A 171 15.38 2.19 18.53
C ARG A 171 15.32 3.71 18.43
N SER A 172 14.80 4.27 17.34
CA SER A 172 14.61 5.71 17.19
C SER A 172 13.50 6.24 18.08
N ARG A 173 12.54 5.39 18.49
CA ARG A 173 11.39 5.76 19.32
C ARG A 173 10.57 6.91 18.73
N THR A 174 10.55 7.03 17.41
CA THR A 174 9.78 8.08 16.72
C THR A 174 8.29 7.95 17.02
N TYR A 175 7.80 6.71 17.08
CA TYR A 175 6.40 6.38 17.37
C TYR A 175 6.31 5.51 18.63
N LEU A 176 5.56 5.97 19.63
CA LEU A 176 5.32 5.26 20.88
C LEU A 176 3.85 4.82 20.97
N PRO A 177 3.54 3.51 20.91
CA PRO A 177 2.17 3.04 20.96
C PRO A 177 1.64 3.10 22.39
N VAL A 178 0.63 3.94 22.65
CA VAL A 178 0.11 4.18 24.00
C VAL A 178 -1.11 3.31 24.33
N ALA A 179 -1.97 3.08 23.35
CA ALA A 179 -3.18 2.27 23.50
C ALA A 179 -3.61 1.67 22.15
N ILE A 180 -4.45 0.64 22.22
CA ILE A 180 -5.09 0.04 21.04
C ILE A 180 -6.61 0.19 21.18
N ILE A 181 -7.31 0.47 20.09
CA ILE A 181 -8.78 0.47 20.01
C ILE A 181 -9.20 -0.61 19.00
N ASP A 182 -10.22 -1.42 19.30
CA ASP A 182 -10.78 -2.39 18.35
C ASP A 182 -12.25 -2.65 18.67
N ASP A 183 -13.09 -2.63 17.64
CA ASP A 183 -14.54 -2.82 17.82
C ASP A 183 -14.95 -4.27 18.10
N ASP A 184 -14.08 -5.26 17.83
CA ASP A 184 -14.38 -6.66 18.14
C ASP A 184 -14.40 -6.87 19.66
N PRO A 185 -15.56 -7.20 20.27
CA PRO A 185 -15.66 -7.37 21.72
C PRO A 185 -14.72 -8.44 22.26
N ARG A 186 -14.34 -9.42 21.43
CA ARG A 186 -13.42 -10.50 21.81
C ARG A 186 -11.99 -10.00 22.03
N LYS A 187 -11.63 -8.85 21.46
CA LYS A 187 -10.28 -8.28 21.53
C LYS A 187 -10.10 -7.22 22.62
N GLN A 188 -11.17 -6.78 23.29
CA GLN A 188 -11.11 -5.73 24.32
C GLN A 188 -10.22 -6.05 25.53
N ARG A 189 -9.94 -7.34 25.79
CA ARG A 189 -9.02 -7.78 26.86
C ARG A 189 -7.62 -8.12 26.35
N LEU A 190 -7.35 -7.95 25.06
CA LEU A 190 -6.07 -8.28 24.46
C LEU A 190 -5.00 -7.27 24.90
N THR A 191 -3.78 -7.78 25.11
CA THR A 191 -2.58 -6.96 25.29
C THR A 191 -1.53 -7.43 24.28
N VAL A 192 -0.94 -6.49 23.56
CA VAL A 192 0.03 -6.71 22.49
C VAL A 192 1.32 -6.02 22.88
N GLU A 193 2.38 -6.79 23.15
CA GLU A 193 3.71 -6.27 23.52
C GLU A 193 3.65 -5.24 24.68
N GLY A 194 2.71 -5.42 25.62
CA GLY A 194 2.50 -4.52 26.77
C GLY A 194 1.46 -3.42 26.55
N VAL A 195 1.04 -3.17 25.30
CA VAL A 195 0.00 -2.18 24.96
C VAL A 195 -1.37 -2.86 24.96
N ARG A 196 -2.33 -2.34 25.71
CA ARG A 196 -3.63 -2.99 25.93
C ARG A 196 -4.74 -2.32 25.12
N VAL A 197 -5.72 -3.13 24.72
CA VAL A 197 -6.93 -2.64 24.07
C VAL A 197 -7.78 -1.86 25.09
N ARG A 198 -8.20 -0.64 24.76
CA ARG A 198 -8.84 0.35 25.63
C ARG A 198 -10.25 0.73 25.16
N GLY A 199 -10.98 -0.23 24.62
CA GLY A 199 -12.38 -0.04 24.20
C GLY A 199 -12.56 -0.09 22.68
N THR A 200 -13.70 0.44 22.24
CA THR A 200 -14.14 0.53 20.85
C THR A 200 -13.90 1.93 20.31
N ARG A 201 -14.24 2.18 19.03
CA ARG A 201 -14.15 3.52 18.41
C ARG A 201 -14.84 4.64 19.21
N ASP A 202 -15.86 4.32 20.00
CA ASP A 202 -16.60 5.30 20.80
C ASP A 202 -15.79 5.82 21.98
N ALA A 203 -14.81 5.05 22.45
CA ALA A 203 -13.89 5.45 23.51
C ALA A 203 -12.65 6.18 22.96
N LEU A 204 -12.54 6.38 21.64
CA LEU A 204 -11.36 6.92 21.00
C LEU A 204 -10.96 8.29 21.56
N GLU A 205 -11.91 9.22 21.67
CA GLU A 205 -11.67 10.58 22.19
C GLU A 205 -11.21 10.54 23.65
N GLN A 206 -11.92 9.80 24.50
CA GLN A 206 -11.58 9.63 25.92
C GLN A 206 -10.18 9.03 26.11
N VAL A 207 -9.82 8.02 25.31
CA VAL A 207 -8.52 7.35 25.38
C VAL A 207 -7.42 8.25 24.80
N ALA A 208 -7.71 9.05 23.78
CA ALA A 208 -6.75 10.01 23.26
C ALA A 208 -6.36 11.03 24.33
N ASP A 209 -7.32 11.56 25.08
CA ASP A 209 -7.08 12.50 26.19
C ASP A 209 -6.35 11.83 27.37
N GLU A 210 -6.77 10.63 27.78
CA GLU A 210 -6.17 9.92 28.92
C GLU A 210 -4.67 9.62 28.69
N TYR A 211 -4.31 9.27 27.45
CA TYR A 211 -2.94 8.87 27.09
C TYR A 211 -2.17 9.96 26.32
N GLY A 212 -2.76 11.13 26.12
CA GLY A 212 -2.19 12.25 25.37
C GLY A 212 -1.76 11.88 23.96
N ALA A 213 -2.55 11.09 23.24
CA ALA A 213 -2.20 10.62 21.89
C ALA A 213 -2.15 11.79 20.89
N GLU A 214 -1.14 11.78 20.03
CA GLU A 214 -0.92 12.81 18.99
C GLU A 214 -1.24 12.27 17.60
N VAL A 215 -1.18 10.95 17.42
CA VAL A 215 -1.38 10.30 16.11
C VAL A 215 -2.32 9.10 16.25
N LEU A 216 -3.32 9.01 15.38
CA LEU A 216 -4.13 7.82 15.16
C LEU A 216 -3.56 7.00 14.00
N ALA A 217 -3.09 5.79 14.28
CA ALA A 217 -2.66 4.82 13.27
C ALA A 217 -3.78 3.80 12.99
N ILE A 218 -4.41 3.90 11.82
CA ILE A 218 -5.42 2.95 11.35
C ILE A 218 -4.72 1.71 10.79
N ALA A 219 -4.61 0.66 11.62
CA ALA A 219 -3.95 -0.59 11.28
C ALA A 219 -4.94 -1.67 10.79
N MET A 220 -5.87 -1.24 9.94
CA MET A 220 -6.86 -2.09 9.28
C MET A 220 -6.77 -1.92 7.75
N PRO A 221 -5.83 -2.62 7.08
CA PRO A 221 -5.62 -2.51 5.63
C PRO A 221 -6.86 -2.83 4.77
N SER A 222 -7.84 -3.54 5.35
CA SER A 222 -9.09 -3.93 4.72
C SER A 222 -10.29 -3.08 5.15
N ALA A 223 -10.09 -1.98 5.90
CA ALA A 223 -11.16 -1.08 6.30
C ALA A 223 -11.87 -0.48 5.08
N ASP A 224 -13.18 -0.30 5.18
CA ASP A 224 -13.93 0.48 4.21
C ASP A 224 -13.73 1.98 4.46
N ALA A 225 -14.07 2.81 3.47
CA ALA A 225 -13.89 4.25 3.61
C ALA A 225 -14.88 4.88 4.59
N ASP A 226 -16.04 4.27 4.82
CA ASP A 226 -16.96 4.74 5.86
C ASP A 226 -16.31 4.69 7.23
N LEU A 227 -15.65 3.58 7.56
CA LEU A 227 -14.90 3.46 8.81
C LEU A 227 -13.72 4.42 8.86
N ILE A 228 -12.94 4.56 7.78
CA ILE A 228 -11.79 5.48 7.76
C ILE A 228 -12.26 6.93 7.96
N ARG A 229 -13.38 7.33 7.36
CA ARG A 229 -13.99 8.66 7.56
C ARG A 229 -14.43 8.88 9.01
N ASP A 230 -15.19 7.95 9.58
CA ASP A 230 -15.65 8.01 10.99
C ASP A 230 -14.47 8.13 11.97
N LEU A 231 -13.40 7.34 11.75
CA LEU A 231 -12.20 7.41 12.58
C LEU A 231 -11.41 8.71 12.39
N SER A 232 -11.34 9.22 11.16
CA SER A 232 -10.70 10.50 10.88
C SER A 232 -11.44 11.66 11.55
N ASP A 233 -12.78 11.69 11.44
CA ASP A 233 -13.60 12.75 12.03
C ASP A 233 -13.43 12.78 13.57
N ARG A 234 -13.39 11.60 14.20
CA ARG A 234 -13.14 11.47 15.65
C ARG A 234 -11.72 11.88 16.04
N ALA A 235 -10.73 11.59 15.21
CA ALA A 235 -9.35 12.01 15.44
C ALA A 235 -9.19 13.52 15.34
N ASP A 236 -9.84 14.15 14.35
CA ASP A 236 -9.82 15.59 14.13
C ASP A 236 -10.43 16.36 15.31
N HIS A 237 -11.47 15.82 15.96
CA HIS A 237 -12.09 16.44 17.14
C HIS A 237 -11.14 16.60 18.33
N VAL A 238 -10.17 15.71 18.47
CA VAL A 238 -9.15 15.74 19.53
C VAL A 238 -7.77 16.21 19.02
N GLY A 239 -7.70 16.66 17.75
CA GLY A 239 -6.49 17.22 17.15
C GLY A 239 -5.37 16.22 16.91
N MET A 240 -5.69 14.95 16.61
CA MET A 240 -4.70 13.92 16.26
C MET A 240 -4.46 13.85 14.75
N ASP A 241 -3.19 13.65 14.36
CA ASP A 241 -2.86 13.32 12.97
C ASP A 241 -3.32 11.90 12.63
N VAL A 242 -3.83 11.67 11.42
CA VAL A 242 -4.31 10.35 10.98
C VAL A 242 -3.35 9.72 9.98
N MET A 243 -2.82 8.56 10.35
CA MET A 243 -2.00 7.71 9.49
C MET A 243 -2.67 6.37 9.23
N VAL A 244 -2.45 5.81 8.04
CA VAL A 244 -3.06 4.55 7.61
C VAL A 244 -1.97 3.56 7.22
N LEU A 245 -2.16 2.29 7.61
CA LEU A 245 -1.37 1.18 7.09
C LEU A 245 -1.95 0.71 5.74
N PRO A 246 -1.16 0.73 4.65
CA PRO A 246 -1.67 0.40 3.32
C PRO A 246 -2.07 -1.09 3.18
N PRO A 247 -2.83 -1.43 2.13
CA PRO A 247 -3.19 -2.81 1.79
C PRO A 247 -1.98 -3.75 1.72
N VAL A 248 -2.19 -5.03 2.03
CA VAL A 248 -1.14 -6.05 2.00
C VAL A 248 -0.53 -6.22 0.59
N SER A 249 -1.27 -5.94 -0.48
CA SER A 249 -0.76 -5.92 -1.86
C SER A 249 0.39 -4.95 -2.08
N ASP A 250 0.42 -3.87 -1.29
CA ASP A 250 1.34 -2.76 -1.47
C ASP A 250 2.54 -2.89 -0.51
N LEU A 251 2.49 -3.86 0.41
CA LEU A 251 3.53 -4.13 1.40
C LEU A 251 4.59 -5.10 0.84
N ILE A 252 5.85 -4.69 0.88
CA ILE A 252 6.98 -5.59 0.58
C ILE A 252 7.37 -6.31 1.88
N GLY A 253 6.72 -7.45 2.14
CA GLY A 253 7.02 -8.30 3.29
C GLY A 253 6.14 -8.00 4.51
N ARG A 254 6.75 -7.87 5.70
CA ARG A 254 6.01 -7.63 6.94
C ARG A 254 5.82 -6.12 7.16
N PRO A 255 4.63 -5.66 7.59
CA PRO A 255 4.38 -4.29 8.01
C PRO A 255 5.49 -3.75 8.91
N SER A 256 6.02 -2.60 8.50
CA SER A 256 7.08 -1.87 9.16
C SER A 256 6.62 -0.43 9.45
N LEU A 257 7.41 0.30 10.25
CA LEU A 257 7.14 1.70 10.52
C LEU A 257 7.20 2.58 9.26
N GLY A 258 8.02 2.20 8.27
CA GLY A 258 8.14 2.95 7.02
C GLY A 258 6.92 2.82 6.10
N ASP A 259 6.01 1.89 6.39
CA ASP A 259 4.79 1.69 5.62
C ASP A 259 3.63 2.57 6.11
N LEU A 260 3.75 3.20 7.29
CA LEU A 260 2.79 4.19 7.75
C LEU A 260 2.86 5.43 6.86
N ARG A 261 1.71 5.83 6.33
CA ARG A 261 1.57 7.05 5.53
C ARG A 261 0.39 7.88 6.00
N ASN A 262 0.46 9.18 5.72
CA ASN A 262 -0.69 10.07 5.93
C ASN A 262 -1.89 9.59 5.11
N LEU A 263 -3.07 9.84 5.67
CA LEU A 263 -4.34 9.61 4.99
C LEU A 263 -4.38 10.39 3.66
N ASP A 264 -4.80 9.72 2.58
CA ASP A 264 -4.95 10.35 1.28
C ASP A 264 -6.42 10.44 0.85
N LEU A 265 -6.68 11.19 -0.23
CA LEU A 265 -8.03 11.35 -0.76
C LEU A 265 -8.63 10.01 -1.25
N ALA A 266 -7.81 9.08 -1.71
CA ALA A 266 -8.29 7.80 -2.22
C ALA A 266 -8.77 6.88 -1.09
N ASP A 267 -8.11 6.90 0.07
CA ASP A 267 -8.55 6.23 1.28
C ASP A 267 -9.93 6.75 1.72
N LEU A 268 -10.10 8.07 1.74
CA LEU A 268 -11.37 8.72 2.09
C LEU A 268 -12.49 8.47 1.09
N LEU A 269 -12.17 8.23 -0.18
CA LEU A 269 -13.13 7.88 -1.23
C LEU A 269 -13.37 6.36 -1.35
N GLY A 270 -12.64 5.54 -0.59
CA GLY A 270 -12.77 4.08 -0.60
C GLY A 270 -12.25 3.44 -1.87
N ARG A 271 -11.32 4.11 -2.54
CA ARG A 271 -10.72 3.59 -3.74
C ARG A 271 -9.45 2.82 -3.39
N ARG A 272 -9.48 1.51 -3.61
CA ARG A 272 -8.34 0.62 -3.38
C ARG A 272 -7.55 0.44 -4.67
N ALA A 273 -6.23 0.41 -4.57
CA ALA A 273 -5.36 0.04 -5.69
C ALA A 273 -5.70 -1.38 -6.14
N ILE A 274 -5.79 -1.58 -7.46
CA ILE A 274 -6.12 -2.88 -8.03
C ILE A 274 -4.81 -3.67 -8.25
N SER A 275 -4.82 -4.97 -7.97
CA SER A 275 -3.68 -5.85 -8.25
C SER A 275 -3.64 -6.17 -9.73
N LEU A 276 -2.54 -5.84 -10.40
CA LEU A 276 -2.39 -5.95 -11.86
C LEU A 276 -1.32 -6.97 -12.27
N ASP A 277 -1.47 -7.54 -13.47
CA ASP A 277 -0.52 -8.53 -14.01
C ASP A 277 0.72 -7.85 -14.59
N THR A 278 1.72 -7.67 -13.73
CA THR A 278 3.02 -7.09 -14.10
C THR A 278 3.80 -7.93 -15.13
N SER A 279 3.50 -9.23 -15.29
CA SER A 279 4.25 -10.12 -16.18
C SER A 279 3.93 -9.89 -17.65
N ALA A 280 2.64 -9.71 -17.98
CA ALA A 280 2.17 -9.40 -19.33
C ALA A 280 2.68 -8.03 -19.82
N ILE A 281 2.70 -7.04 -18.92
CA ILE A 281 3.25 -5.71 -19.18
C ILE A 281 4.75 -5.80 -19.47
N ALA A 282 5.51 -6.51 -18.63
CA ALA A 282 6.95 -6.68 -18.81
C ALA A 282 7.29 -7.36 -20.15
N ALA A 283 6.53 -8.38 -20.56
CA ALA A 283 6.74 -9.08 -21.83
C ALA A 283 6.54 -8.17 -23.06
N THR A 284 5.70 -7.15 -22.96
CA THR A 284 5.41 -6.22 -24.06
C THR A 284 6.44 -5.08 -24.14
N ILE A 285 6.94 -4.62 -23.00
CA ILE A 285 7.79 -3.40 -22.90
C ILE A 285 9.29 -3.72 -22.90
N SER A 286 9.69 -4.86 -22.32
CA SER A 286 11.11 -5.19 -22.12
C SER A 286 11.85 -5.27 -23.45
N GLY A 287 12.98 -4.56 -23.55
CA GLY A 287 13.81 -4.52 -24.76
C GLY A 287 13.21 -3.76 -25.95
N LYS A 288 12.08 -3.06 -25.79
CA LYS A 288 11.46 -2.24 -26.84
C LYS A 288 11.88 -0.76 -26.77
N ARG A 289 11.85 -0.07 -27.90
CA ARG A 289 11.96 1.40 -28.03
C ARG A 289 10.58 2.00 -27.86
N VAL A 290 10.37 2.76 -26.78
CA VAL A 290 9.05 3.28 -26.42
C VAL A 290 9.02 4.80 -26.53
N LEU A 291 8.10 5.34 -27.33
CA LEU A 291 7.83 6.78 -27.44
C LEU A 291 6.59 7.13 -26.61
N VAL A 292 6.67 8.18 -25.80
CA VAL A 292 5.53 8.71 -25.05
C VAL A 292 5.33 10.17 -25.43
N THR A 293 4.26 10.50 -26.16
CA THR A 293 3.92 11.91 -26.45
C THR A 293 3.09 12.51 -25.33
N GLY A 294 3.24 13.80 -25.07
CA GLY A 294 2.61 14.46 -23.92
C GLY A 294 3.25 14.01 -22.61
N ALA A 295 4.54 13.70 -22.64
CA ALA A 295 5.28 13.12 -21.52
C ALA A 295 5.29 14.02 -20.29
N GLY A 296 5.24 15.35 -20.46
CA GLY A 296 5.15 16.32 -19.37
C GLY A 296 3.79 16.36 -18.67
N GLY A 297 2.76 15.72 -19.24
CA GLY A 297 1.42 15.61 -18.66
C GLY A 297 1.35 14.65 -17.48
N SER A 298 0.23 14.68 -16.75
CA SER A 298 0.02 13.79 -15.58
C SER A 298 0.06 12.30 -15.95
N ILE A 299 -0.58 11.90 -17.05
CA ILE A 299 -0.58 10.52 -17.54
C ILE A 299 0.76 10.18 -18.20
N GLY A 300 1.24 11.02 -19.12
CA GLY A 300 2.49 10.78 -19.84
C GLY A 300 3.70 10.64 -18.91
N SER A 301 3.79 11.46 -17.86
CA SER A 301 4.92 11.40 -16.92
C SER A 301 4.89 10.14 -16.07
N GLU A 302 3.71 9.66 -15.68
CA GLU A 302 3.57 8.42 -14.94
C GLU A 302 3.80 7.19 -15.83
N LEU A 303 3.32 7.21 -17.08
CA LEU A 303 3.68 6.19 -18.07
C LEU A 303 5.19 6.10 -18.23
N CYS A 304 5.90 7.24 -18.37
CA CYS A 304 7.37 7.25 -18.44
C CYS A 304 8.01 6.58 -17.23
N ARG A 305 7.56 6.92 -16.01
CA ARG A 305 8.10 6.32 -14.76
C ARG A 305 7.86 4.82 -14.68
N GLN A 306 6.68 4.35 -15.08
CA GLN A 306 6.34 2.93 -15.04
C GLN A 306 7.04 2.13 -16.12
N ILE A 307 7.03 2.62 -17.37
CA ILE A 307 7.73 1.99 -18.50
C ILE A 307 9.20 1.77 -18.14
N MET A 308 9.88 2.75 -17.55
CA MET A 308 11.29 2.60 -17.12
C MET A 308 11.54 1.44 -16.14
N ARG A 309 10.54 1.05 -15.32
CA ARG A 309 10.68 -0.07 -14.38
C ARG A 309 10.65 -1.44 -15.07
N PHE A 310 10.08 -1.51 -16.27
CA PHE A 310 9.96 -2.75 -17.05
C PHE A 310 11.14 -3.01 -18.01
N GLY A 311 12.17 -2.16 -17.99
CA GLY A 311 13.41 -2.36 -18.74
C GLY A 311 13.30 -2.23 -20.27
N PRO A 312 12.77 -1.12 -20.80
CA PRO A 312 12.78 -0.85 -22.24
C PRO A 312 14.23 -0.73 -22.76
N ALA A 313 14.45 -0.96 -24.05
CA ALA A 313 15.73 -0.69 -24.69
C ALA A 313 16.02 0.81 -24.73
N ALA A 314 14.99 1.62 -25.00
CA ALA A 314 15.04 3.07 -24.93
C ALA A 314 13.65 3.64 -24.61
N LEU A 315 13.61 4.75 -23.88
CA LEU A 315 12.39 5.53 -23.64
C LEU A 315 12.60 6.93 -24.21
N PHE A 316 11.66 7.38 -25.02
CA PHE A 316 11.66 8.70 -25.64
C PHE A 316 10.47 9.53 -25.14
N PRO A 317 10.66 10.36 -24.09
CA PRO A 317 9.63 11.30 -23.65
C PRO A 317 9.54 12.46 -24.64
N LEU A 318 8.35 12.71 -25.22
CA LEU A 318 8.10 13.82 -26.13
C LEU A 318 7.07 14.78 -25.54
N ASP A 319 7.40 16.07 -25.51
CA ASP A 319 6.45 17.13 -25.17
C ASP A 319 6.84 18.43 -25.88
N ARG A 320 5.90 19.36 -26.01
CA ARG A 320 6.20 20.74 -26.46
C ARG A 320 6.52 21.66 -25.29
N ASP A 321 6.06 21.31 -24.09
CA ASP A 321 6.31 22.05 -22.86
C ASP A 321 7.68 21.66 -22.32
N GLU A 322 8.66 22.55 -22.55
CA GLU A 322 10.05 22.39 -22.13
C GLU A 322 10.18 22.15 -20.62
N SER A 323 9.45 22.91 -19.81
CA SER A 323 9.56 22.85 -18.35
C SER A 323 8.93 21.57 -17.80
N ALA A 324 7.81 21.13 -18.37
CA ALA A 324 7.20 19.87 -18.01
C ALA A 324 8.06 18.67 -18.44
N LEU A 325 8.67 18.73 -19.63
CA LEU A 325 9.56 17.70 -20.14
C LEU A 325 10.83 17.56 -19.27
N HIS A 326 11.43 18.69 -18.88
CA HIS A 326 12.57 18.72 -17.96
C HIS A 326 12.21 18.12 -16.59
N ALA A 327 11.03 18.43 -16.04
CA ALA A 327 10.57 17.84 -14.77
C ALA A 327 10.44 16.30 -14.85
N VAL A 328 10.03 15.75 -16.00
CA VAL A 328 9.99 14.31 -16.23
C VAL A 328 11.40 13.73 -16.19
N GLN A 329 12.34 14.34 -16.93
CA GLN A 329 13.74 13.90 -16.95
C GLN A 329 14.34 13.81 -15.55
N LEU A 330 14.17 14.86 -14.72
CA LEU A 330 14.65 14.88 -13.34
C LEU A 330 14.03 13.78 -12.46
N SER A 331 12.80 13.35 -12.77
CA SER A 331 12.10 12.31 -12.00
C SER A 331 12.54 10.89 -12.33
N LEU A 332 13.19 10.66 -13.48
CA LEU A 332 13.63 9.33 -13.90
C LEU A 332 14.98 9.00 -13.25
N LYS A 333 14.98 8.09 -12.27
CA LYS A 333 16.19 7.66 -11.53
C LYS A 333 17.10 6.76 -12.39
N ARG A 334 17.91 7.34 -13.27
CA ARG A 334 19.18 6.74 -13.76
C ARG A 334 20.24 7.83 -13.97
N PRO A 335 21.21 7.98 -13.05
CA PRO A 335 22.35 8.86 -13.26
C PRO A 335 23.27 8.20 -14.31
N GLY A 336 23.21 8.66 -15.56
CA GLY A 336 24.12 8.17 -16.61
C GLY A 336 23.63 8.20 -18.07
N LEU A 337 22.40 8.65 -18.36
CA LEU A 337 21.86 8.71 -19.73
C LEU A 337 21.73 10.16 -20.27
N PHE A 338 22.60 11.07 -19.82
CA PHE A 338 22.67 12.44 -20.34
C PHE A 338 23.59 12.58 -21.56
N GLU A 339 24.23 11.50 -21.99
CA GLU A 339 25.13 11.51 -23.14
C GLU A 339 24.40 10.91 -24.35
N ARG A 340 23.52 11.75 -24.92
CA ARG A 340 22.70 11.61 -26.16
C ARG A 340 21.31 10.94 -26.05
N ASP A 341 20.30 11.75 -26.39
CA ASP A 341 19.03 11.39 -27.06
C ASP A 341 17.91 10.67 -26.29
N GLY A 342 17.40 11.28 -25.22
CA GLY A 342 16.19 10.79 -24.55
C GLY A 342 14.92 11.59 -24.85
N SER A 343 14.92 12.88 -24.51
CA SER A 343 13.71 13.69 -24.59
C SER A 343 13.62 14.50 -25.87
N LEU A 344 12.40 14.57 -26.40
CA LEU A 344 12.10 15.15 -27.70
C LEU A 344 11.22 16.38 -27.49
N LEU A 345 11.78 17.57 -27.71
CA LEU A 345 11.04 18.82 -27.67
C LEU A 345 10.39 19.06 -29.04
N VAL A 346 9.19 18.52 -29.25
CA VAL A 346 8.49 18.54 -30.55
C VAL A 346 7.00 18.80 -30.32
N ASP A 347 6.41 19.70 -31.11
CA ASP A 347 4.96 19.87 -31.17
C ASP A 347 4.36 18.87 -32.18
N ILE A 348 3.44 18.03 -31.72
CA ILE A 348 2.74 17.05 -32.56
C ILE A 348 1.93 17.70 -33.70
N ARG A 349 1.69 19.02 -33.63
CA ARG A 349 1.03 19.79 -34.69
C ARG A 349 1.92 19.99 -35.92
N ASP A 350 3.24 19.87 -35.79
CA ASP A 350 4.18 19.96 -36.91
C ASP A 350 4.41 18.58 -37.52
N ALA A 351 3.72 18.30 -38.63
CA ALA A 351 3.76 17.00 -39.30
C ALA A 351 5.16 16.61 -39.79
N GLU A 352 5.93 17.57 -40.31
CA GLU A 352 7.29 17.30 -40.82
C GLU A 352 8.25 17.03 -39.67
N ALA A 353 8.18 17.80 -38.58
CA ALA A 353 9.01 17.55 -37.40
C ALA A 353 8.71 16.18 -36.77
N VAL A 354 7.42 15.81 -36.66
CA VAL A 354 7.02 14.48 -36.17
C VAL A 354 7.57 13.39 -37.08
N LYS A 355 7.41 13.52 -38.40
CA LYS A 355 7.90 12.54 -39.37
C LYS A 355 9.41 12.35 -39.32
N LEU A 356 10.18 13.44 -39.27
CA LEU A 356 11.64 13.39 -39.16
C LEU A 356 12.07 12.70 -37.85
N MET A 357 11.41 13.03 -36.73
CA MET A 357 11.70 12.41 -35.44
C MET A 357 11.38 10.92 -35.43
N PHE A 358 10.24 10.50 -35.99
CA PHE A 358 9.89 9.08 -36.08
C PHE A 358 10.90 8.29 -36.93
N ALA A 359 11.41 8.89 -38.01
CA ALA A 359 12.41 8.26 -38.86
C ALA A 359 13.77 8.05 -38.17
N ASP A 360 14.12 8.93 -37.24
CA ASP A 360 15.34 8.89 -36.42
C ASP A 360 15.19 7.92 -35.23
N VAL A 361 14.11 8.10 -34.45
CA VAL A 361 13.85 7.41 -33.19
C VAL A 361 13.21 6.03 -33.37
N ARG A 362 12.65 5.71 -34.55
CA ARG A 362 12.07 4.40 -34.92
C ARG A 362 11.49 3.61 -33.74
N PRO A 363 10.43 4.11 -33.10
CA PRO A 363 9.86 3.46 -31.93
C PRO A 363 9.19 2.13 -32.31
N ASP A 364 9.23 1.15 -31.41
CA ASP A 364 8.45 -0.08 -31.54
C ASP A 364 7.03 0.12 -30.98
N ILE A 365 6.91 0.95 -29.94
CA ILE A 365 5.64 1.21 -29.23
C ILE A 365 5.47 2.71 -29.04
N VAL A 366 4.27 3.23 -29.30
CA VAL A 366 3.91 4.63 -29.08
C VAL A 366 2.74 4.73 -28.12
N PHE A 367 2.94 5.43 -27.00
CA PHE A 367 1.86 5.88 -26.12
C PHE A 367 1.55 7.35 -26.41
N HIS A 368 0.39 7.61 -27.00
CA HIS A 368 -0.06 8.94 -27.39
C HIS A 368 -0.92 9.58 -26.29
N ALA A 369 -0.31 10.36 -25.40
CA ALA A 369 -0.99 11.06 -24.31
C ALA A 369 -1.04 12.60 -24.49
N ALA A 370 -0.53 13.12 -25.61
CA ALA A 370 -0.57 14.55 -25.91
C ALA A 370 -1.97 14.99 -26.37
N ALA A 371 -2.65 15.81 -25.57
CA ALA A 371 -3.94 16.41 -25.90
C ALA A 371 -4.21 17.66 -25.06
N LEU A 372 -5.12 18.50 -25.53
CA LEU A 372 -5.78 19.51 -24.69
C LEU A 372 -7.02 18.91 -24.05
N LYS A 373 -7.21 19.16 -22.74
CA LYS A 373 -8.27 18.51 -21.94
C LYS A 373 -9.22 19.46 -21.18
N HIS A 374 -8.95 20.76 -21.15
CA HIS A 374 -9.73 21.68 -20.30
C HIS A 374 -11.01 22.12 -21.00
N LEU A 375 -12.13 21.45 -20.70
CA LEU A 375 -13.43 21.67 -21.35
C LEU A 375 -13.80 23.16 -21.50
N PRO A 376 -13.76 24.03 -20.46
CA PRO A 376 -14.15 25.44 -20.64
C PRO A 376 -13.30 26.20 -21.68
N LEU A 377 -12.00 25.89 -21.74
CA LEU A 377 -11.10 26.51 -22.71
C LEU A 377 -11.34 25.94 -24.12
N LEU A 378 -11.70 24.67 -24.24
CA LEU A 378 -11.95 24.05 -25.54
C LEU A 378 -13.30 24.43 -26.15
N GLU A 379 -14.27 24.81 -25.33
CA GLU A 379 -15.51 25.45 -25.81
C GLU A 379 -15.27 26.89 -26.31
N GLN A 380 -14.34 27.61 -25.68
CA GLN A 380 -13.96 28.97 -26.11
C GLN A 380 -13.04 28.96 -27.33
N PHE A 381 -12.12 27.99 -27.40
CA PHE A 381 -11.12 27.84 -28.47
C PHE A 381 -11.20 26.46 -29.17
N PRO A 382 -12.33 26.09 -29.80
CA PRO A 382 -12.48 24.78 -30.46
C PRO A 382 -11.40 24.46 -31.48
N TYR A 383 -10.92 25.47 -32.22
CA TYR A 383 -9.88 25.26 -33.22
C TYR A 383 -8.56 24.76 -32.62
N GLU A 384 -8.25 25.12 -31.37
CA GLU A 384 -7.07 24.59 -30.67
C GLU A 384 -7.24 23.12 -30.30
N ALA A 385 -8.45 22.71 -29.89
CA ALA A 385 -8.78 21.29 -29.70
C ALA A 385 -8.64 20.51 -31.00
N TYR A 386 -9.15 21.05 -32.12
CA TYR A 386 -9.01 20.40 -33.42
C TYR A 386 -7.54 20.19 -33.82
N LYS A 387 -6.72 21.25 -33.74
CA LYS A 387 -5.29 21.16 -34.08
C LYS A 387 -4.51 20.16 -33.22
N SER A 388 -4.72 20.16 -31.90
CA SER A 388 -4.00 19.25 -31.00
C SER A 388 -4.58 17.84 -30.99
N ASN A 389 -5.89 17.70 -30.80
CA ASN A 389 -6.50 16.40 -30.52
C ASN A 389 -6.85 15.64 -31.80
N VAL A 390 -7.09 16.33 -32.94
CA VAL A 390 -7.41 15.68 -34.22
C VAL A 390 -6.18 15.66 -35.11
N LEU A 391 -5.67 16.82 -35.56
CA LEU A 391 -4.52 16.87 -36.48
C LEU A 391 -3.23 16.34 -35.83
N GLY A 392 -2.99 16.70 -34.57
CA GLY A 392 -1.85 16.16 -33.82
C GLY A 392 -1.89 14.64 -33.69
N THR A 393 -3.07 14.05 -33.43
CA THR A 393 -3.24 12.58 -33.42
C THR A 393 -2.97 12.00 -34.80
N LEU A 394 -3.52 12.61 -35.86
CA LEU A 394 -3.28 12.16 -37.25
C LEU A 394 -1.79 12.13 -37.57
N ASN A 395 -1.05 13.20 -37.28
CA ASN A 395 0.38 13.27 -37.56
C ASN A 395 1.16 12.15 -36.87
N VAL A 396 0.80 11.82 -35.63
CA VAL A 396 1.40 10.71 -34.87
C VAL A 396 1.05 9.36 -35.49
N LEU A 397 -0.22 9.13 -35.87
CA LEU A 397 -0.68 7.89 -36.51
C LEU A 397 0.01 7.69 -37.87
N ALA A 398 0.03 8.73 -38.72
CA ALA A 398 0.66 8.72 -40.03
C ALA A 398 2.16 8.40 -39.94
N ALA A 399 2.88 9.05 -39.03
CA ALA A 399 4.30 8.80 -38.83
C ALA A 399 4.59 7.40 -38.26
N ALA A 400 3.75 6.92 -37.35
CA ALA A 400 3.86 5.58 -36.79
C ALA A 400 3.62 4.50 -37.86
N ALA A 401 2.59 4.66 -38.68
CA ALA A 401 2.30 3.77 -39.78
C ALA A 401 3.42 3.75 -40.83
N ALA A 402 3.95 4.93 -41.20
CA ALA A 402 5.05 5.05 -42.15
C ALA A 402 6.37 4.38 -41.66
N CYS A 403 6.58 4.34 -40.34
CA CYS A 403 7.75 3.68 -39.73
C CYS A 403 7.52 2.21 -39.38
N GLY A 404 6.31 1.68 -39.56
CA GLY A 404 5.97 0.30 -39.23
C GLY A 404 5.98 0.01 -37.74
N VAL A 405 5.50 0.94 -36.91
CA VAL A 405 5.39 0.76 -35.45
C VAL A 405 4.50 -0.45 -35.11
N ASP A 406 4.95 -1.32 -34.19
CA ASP A 406 4.22 -2.54 -33.79
C ASP A 406 2.91 -2.22 -33.07
N THR A 407 2.93 -1.25 -32.15
CA THR A 407 1.78 -0.90 -31.31
C THR A 407 1.67 0.61 -31.09
N VAL A 408 0.49 1.17 -31.36
CA VAL A 408 0.13 2.56 -31.02
C VAL A 408 -1.06 2.56 -30.08
N VAL A 409 -0.91 3.24 -28.95
CA VAL A 409 -1.92 3.37 -27.89
C VAL A 409 -2.34 4.83 -27.78
N ASN A 410 -3.52 5.18 -28.27
CA ASN A 410 -4.10 6.51 -28.14
C ASN A 410 -4.86 6.64 -26.81
N ILE A 411 -4.42 7.53 -25.94
CA ILE A 411 -5.12 7.81 -24.68
C ILE A 411 -6.36 8.65 -24.96
N SER A 412 -7.52 8.14 -24.55
CA SER A 412 -8.81 8.79 -24.71
C SER A 412 -9.48 9.07 -23.36
N THR A 413 -10.75 9.46 -23.38
CA THR A 413 -11.51 9.90 -22.20
C THR A 413 -12.95 9.36 -22.27
N ASP A 414 -13.55 9.14 -21.10
CA ASP A 414 -15.00 8.90 -20.95
C ASP A 414 -15.88 9.87 -21.76
N LYS A 415 -15.50 11.15 -21.85
CA LYS A 415 -16.23 12.19 -22.61
C LYS A 415 -16.33 11.92 -24.13
N ALA A 416 -15.55 10.99 -24.66
CA ALA A 416 -15.66 10.54 -26.05
C ALA A 416 -16.79 9.52 -26.27
N ALA A 417 -17.34 8.94 -25.20
CA ALA A 417 -18.58 8.16 -25.24
C ALA A 417 -19.78 9.12 -25.27
N ASP A 418 -20.58 9.03 -26.34
CA ASP A 418 -21.71 9.93 -26.62
C ASP A 418 -21.39 11.41 -26.32
N PRO A 419 -20.47 12.00 -27.10
CA PRO A 419 -19.88 13.29 -26.79
C PRO A 419 -20.89 14.44 -26.92
N THR A 420 -20.77 15.41 -26.01
CA THR A 420 -21.64 16.61 -25.95
C THR A 420 -20.87 17.92 -25.92
N CYS A 421 -19.52 17.84 -25.92
CA CYS A 421 -18.61 18.97 -25.81
C CYS A 421 -17.41 18.79 -26.76
N MET A 422 -16.70 19.87 -27.06
CA MET A 422 -15.57 19.88 -28.01
C MET A 422 -14.43 18.93 -27.63
N LEU A 423 -14.17 18.77 -26.33
CA LEU A 423 -13.22 17.76 -25.84
C LEU A 423 -13.66 16.36 -26.27
N GLY A 424 -14.91 16.00 -25.99
CA GLY A 424 -15.48 14.71 -26.32
C GLY A 424 -15.49 14.46 -27.83
N TYR A 425 -15.96 15.44 -28.60
CA TYR A 425 -16.02 15.35 -30.06
C TYR A 425 -14.63 15.14 -30.67
N SER A 426 -13.65 15.95 -30.30
CA SER A 426 -12.29 15.84 -30.84
C SER A 426 -11.60 14.53 -30.47
N LYS A 427 -11.78 14.03 -29.23
CA LYS A 427 -11.23 12.73 -28.81
C LYS A 427 -11.96 11.55 -29.46
N ARG A 428 -13.27 11.66 -29.70
CA ARG A 428 -14.01 10.66 -30.47
C ARG A 428 -13.50 10.56 -31.91
N VAL A 429 -13.25 11.69 -32.58
CA VAL A 429 -12.62 11.67 -33.91
C VAL A 429 -11.24 11.00 -33.86
N ALA A 430 -10.42 11.30 -32.84
CA ALA A 430 -9.11 10.67 -32.66
C ALA A 430 -9.19 9.13 -32.54
N GLU A 431 -10.20 8.61 -31.85
CA GLU A 431 -10.46 7.16 -31.77
C GLU A 431 -10.83 6.58 -33.13
N ARG A 432 -11.70 7.25 -33.89
CA ARG A 432 -12.10 6.81 -35.23
C ARG A 432 -10.93 6.80 -36.21
N LEU A 433 -10.05 7.81 -36.14
CA LEU A 433 -8.80 7.84 -36.91
C LEU A 433 -7.88 6.67 -36.54
N THR A 434 -7.72 6.40 -35.23
CA THR A 434 -6.94 5.26 -34.75
C THR A 434 -7.50 3.94 -35.29
N ALA A 435 -8.83 3.79 -35.28
CA ALA A 435 -9.51 2.63 -35.86
C ALA A 435 -9.33 2.53 -37.39
N GLY A 436 -9.36 3.64 -38.11
CA GLY A 436 -9.04 3.69 -39.56
C GLY A 436 -7.64 3.16 -39.87
N TYR A 437 -6.64 3.64 -39.13
CA TYR A 437 -5.27 3.17 -39.28
C TYR A 437 -5.10 1.68 -38.94
N ALA A 438 -5.89 1.13 -38.01
CA ALA A 438 -5.89 -0.30 -37.70
C ALA A 438 -6.39 -1.18 -38.85
N VAL A 439 -7.25 -0.65 -39.73
CA VAL A 439 -7.77 -1.36 -40.90
C VAL A 439 -6.72 -1.43 -42.01
N ASP A 440 -6.01 -0.32 -42.23
CA ASP A 440 -5.12 -0.15 -43.38
C ASP A 440 -3.68 -0.61 -43.10
N HIS A 441 -3.31 -0.82 -41.84
CA HIS A 441 -1.93 -1.13 -41.43
C HIS A 441 -1.83 -2.38 -40.54
N PRO A 442 -0.72 -3.15 -40.66
CA PRO A 442 -0.54 -4.41 -39.92
C PRO A 442 -0.20 -4.23 -38.43
N GLY A 443 0.13 -3.02 -37.99
CA GLY A 443 0.41 -2.72 -36.58
C GLY A 443 -0.87 -2.73 -35.73
N ARG A 444 -0.71 -2.76 -34.40
CA ARG A 444 -1.83 -2.71 -33.46
C ARG A 444 -2.13 -1.26 -33.09
N PHE A 445 -3.24 -0.72 -33.59
CA PHE A 445 -3.69 0.63 -33.29
C PHE A 445 -4.92 0.56 -32.39
N VAL A 446 -4.79 1.04 -31.16
CA VAL A 446 -5.81 0.88 -30.13
C VAL A 446 -5.97 2.18 -29.36
N SER A 447 -7.20 2.44 -28.90
CA SER A 447 -7.48 3.58 -28.02
C SER A 447 -7.83 3.08 -26.63
N VAL A 448 -7.50 3.82 -25.57
CA VAL A 448 -7.85 3.47 -24.19
C VAL A 448 -8.67 4.57 -23.55
N ARG A 449 -9.92 4.27 -23.16
CA ARG A 449 -10.82 5.20 -22.47
C ARG A 449 -10.83 4.96 -20.97
N PHE A 450 -10.72 6.05 -20.24
CA PHE A 450 -11.00 6.14 -18.82
C PHE A 450 -11.44 7.57 -18.48
N GLY A 451 -12.08 7.72 -17.33
CA GLY A 451 -12.58 8.97 -16.76
C GLY A 451 -11.52 9.72 -15.97
N ASN A 452 -11.95 10.40 -14.91
CA ASN A 452 -11.08 11.33 -14.22
C ASN A 452 -9.99 10.59 -13.44
N VAL A 453 -8.85 11.26 -13.28
CA VAL A 453 -7.71 10.73 -12.53
C VAL A 453 -7.37 11.68 -11.39
N LEU A 454 -7.30 11.15 -10.17
CA LEU A 454 -7.04 11.89 -8.93
C LEU A 454 -5.65 12.52 -8.97
N GLY A 455 -5.55 13.78 -8.52
CA GLY A 455 -4.28 14.51 -8.48
C GLY A 455 -3.73 14.93 -9.86
N SER A 456 -4.49 14.78 -10.95
CA SER A 456 -4.04 15.26 -12.26
C SER A 456 -3.97 16.81 -12.31
N ARG A 457 -3.03 17.35 -13.10
CA ARG A 457 -2.81 18.80 -13.25
C ARG A 457 -4.10 19.49 -13.71
N GLY A 458 -4.43 20.60 -13.05
CA GLY A 458 -5.63 21.40 -13.34
C GLY A 458 -6.97 20.64 -13.17
N SER A 459 -6.98 19.57 -12.37
CA SER A 459 -8.20 18.83 -12.02
C SER A 459 -9.06 19.58 -10.99
N VAL A 460 -10.26 19.07 -10.76
CA VAL A 460 -11.16 19.56 -9.71
C VAL A 460 -10.51 19.51 -8.32
N VAL A 461 -9.71 18.49 -8.03
CA VAL A 461 -8.96 18.37 -6.77
C VAL A 461 -7.98 19.53 -6.64
N HIS A 462 -7.21 19.84 -7.68
CA HIS A 462 -6.27 20.96 -7.67
C HIS A 462 -6.97 22.31 -7.47
N ALA A 463 -8.11 22.51 -8.15
CA ALA A 463 -8.91 23.72 -7.99
C ALA A 463 -9.47 23.86 -6.57
N PHE A 464 -9.98 22.79 -5.98
CA PHE A 464 -10.52 22.78 -4.62
C PHE A 464 -9.42 23.01 -3.59
N THR A 465 -8.26 22.37 -3.71
CA THR A 465 -7.11 22.63 -2.84
C THR A 465 -6.73 24.11 -2.87
N ALA A 466 -6.61 24.72 -4.05
CA ALA A 466 -6.28 26.14 -4.16
C ALA A 466 -7.37 27.07 -3.60
N GLN A 467 -8.65 26.70 -3.73
CA GLN A 467 -9.76 27.44 -3.12
C GLN A 467 -9.73 27.36 -1.60
N ILE A 468 -9.44 26.18 -1.06
CA ILE A 468 -9.29 25.93 0.38
C ILE A 468 -8.09 26.71 0.91
N GLU A 469 -6.93 26.69 0.26
CA GLU A 469 -5.76 27.47 0.70
C GLU A 469 -6.04 28.98 0.76
N ARG A 470 -6.95 29.49 -0.09
CA ARG A 470 -7.31 30.91 -0.16
C ARG A 470 -8.41 31.36 0.81
N GLY A 471 -8.99 30.46 1.60
CA GLY A 471 -10.09 30.82 2.51
C GLY A 471 -11.47 30.28 2.09
N GLY A 472 -11.64 29.75 0.87
CA GLY A 472 -12.93 29.36 0.31
C GLY A 472 -13.71 30.53 -0.31
N PRO A 473 -14.97 30.31 -0.75
CA PRO A 473 -15.69 29.03 -0.77
C PRO A 473 -15.16 28.06 -1.85
N VAL A 474 -15.40 26.77 -1.67
CA VAL A 474 -15.19 25.75 -2.69
C VAL A 474 -16.39 25.73 -3.63
N THR A 475 -16.15 25.82 -4.94
CA THR A 475 -17.22 25.93 -5.93
C THR A 475 -17.54 24.57 -6.57
N VAL A 476 -18.70 24.01 -6.28
CA VAL A 476 -19.19 22.75 -6.90
C VAL A 476 -20.25 23.09 -7.93
N THR A 477 -20.24 22.43 -9.09
CA THR A 477 -21.20 22.76 -10.17
C THR A 477 -22.63 22.35 -9.82
N HIS A 478 -22.84 21.16 -9.28
CA HIS A 478 -24.17 20.66 -8.88
C HIS A 478 -24.05 19.67 -7.71
N PRO A 479 -25.02 19.61 -6.77
CA PRO A 479 -24.98 18.65 -5.64
C PRO A 479 -24.91 17.19 -6.06
N ASP A 480 -25.54 16.84 -7.18
CA ASP A 480 -25.62 15.47 -7.71
C ASP A 480 -24.64 15.19 -8.86
N VAL A 481 -23.66 16.05 -9.11
CA VAL A 481 -22.65 15.76 -10.13
C VAL A 481 -21.70 14.67 -9.65
N GLU A 482 -21.57 13.61 -10.44
CA GLU A 482 -20.75 12.45 -10.12
C GLU A 482 -19.70 12.19 -11.20
N ARG A 483 -18.51 11.77 -10.78
CA ARG A 483 -17.43 11.41 -11.70
C ARG A 483 -16.77 10.11 -11.28
N PHE A 484 -16.39 9.32 -12.26
CA PHE A 484 -15.46 8.22 -12.06
C PHE A 484 -14.08 8.80 -11.80
N PHE A 485 -13.42 8.28 -10.78
CA PHE A 485 -12.03 8.62 -10.47
C PHE A 485 -11.14 7.41 -10.72
N MET A 486 -9.82 7.60 -10.73
CA MET A 486 -8.81 6.55 -10.73
C MET A 486 -7.51 7.13 -10.21
N LEU A 487 -6.64 6.33 -9.60
CA LEU A 487 -5.29 6.79 -9.29
C LEU A 487 -4.46 6.90 -10.58
N ILE A 488 -3.55 7.89 -10.67
CA ILE A 488 -2.68 8.02 -11.86
C ILE A 488 -1.87 6.74 -12.09
N PRO A 489 -1.22 6.14 -11.06
CA PRO A 489 -0.48 4.91 -11.27
C PRO A 489 -1.36 3.75 -11.73
N GLU A 490 -2.56 3.59 -11.16
CA GLU A 490 -3.56 2.57 -11.52
C GLU A 490 -3.99 2.72 -12.99
N ALA A 491 -4.36 3.93 -13.41
CA ALA A 491 -4.75 4.22 -14.78
C ALA A 491 -3.63 3.89 -15.78
N CYS A 492 -2.39 4.28 -15.46
CA CYS A 492 -1.26 4.01 -16.33
C CYS A 492 -0.95 2.51 -16.43
N GLN A 493 -1.02 1.76 -15.32
CA GLN A 493 -0.80 0.32 -15.35
C GLN A 493 -1.88 -0.40 -16.17
N LEU A 494 -3.15 -0.03 -16.00
CA LEU A 494 -4.26 -0.56 -16.80
C LEU A 494 -4.15 -0.18 -18.28
N VAL A 495 -3.63 1.00 -18.61
CA VAL A 495 -3.31 1.38 -20.00
C VAL A 495 -2.24 0.46 -20.59
N LEU A 496 -1.16 0.18 -19.84
CA LEU A 496 -0.10 -0.72 -20.28
C LEU A 496 -0.63 -2.16 -20.48
N GLU A 497 -1.50 -2.61 -19.59
CA GLU A 497 -2.13 -3.93 -19.68
C GLU A 497 -3.14 -4.02 -20.83
N ALA A 498 -3.97 -2.98 -21.01
CA ALA A 498 -4.88 -2.88 -22.14
C ALA A 498 -4.12 -2.92 -23.47
N ALA A 499 -2.99 -2.22 -23.57
CA ALA A 499 -2.13 -2.25 -24.75
C ALA A 499 -1.55 -3.65 -25.05
N ALA A 500 -1.24 -4.43 -24.01
CA ALA A 500 -0.77 -5.80 -24.14
C ALA A 500 -1.89 -6.78 -24.53
N ALA A 501 -3.10 -6.56 -24.00
CA ALA A 501 -4.25 -7.44 -24.15
C ALA A 501 -5.11 -7.18 -25.40
N ALA A 502 -4.98 -5.99 -26.00
CA ALA A 502 -5.84 -5.58 -27.10
C ALA A 502 -5.63 -6.44 -28.36
N PRO A 503 -6.71 -6.91 -29.00
CA PRO A 503 -6.67 -7.58 -30.30
C PRO A 503 -5.92 -6.81 -31.39
N GLY A 504 -6.00 -5.48 -31.37
CA GLY A 504 -5.34 -4.58 -32.30
C GLY A 504 -6.15 -4.23 -33.55
N HIS A 505 -7.46 -4.46 -33.58
CA HIS A 505 -8.34 -4.24 -34.74
C HIS A 505 -9.02 -2.85 -34.74
N GLY A 506 -8.44 -1.87 -34.05
CA GLY A 506 -9.01 -0.53 -33.97
C GLY A 506 -10.03 -0.35 -32.84
N GLU A 507 -10.16 -1.33 -31.95
CA GLU A 507 -11.05 -1.21 -30.80
C GLU A 507 -10.59 -0.15 -29.78
N VAL A 508 -11.56 0.30 -28.98
CA VAL A 508 -11.31 1.08 -27.77
C VAL A 508 -11.37 0.16 -26.57
N MET A 509 -10.29 0.15 -25.79
CA MET A 509 -10.22 -0.50 -24.49
C MET A 509 -10.80 0.43 -23.42
N VAL A 510 -11.87 0.02 -22.75
CA VAL A 510 -12.56 0.79 -21.70
C VAL A 510 -12.19 0.20 -20.35
N LEU A 511 -11.58 1.02 -19.49
CA LEU A 511 -11.14 0.62 -18.16
C LEU A 511 -12.32 0.59 -17.17
N ASP A 512 -12.36 -0.42 -16.31
CA ASP A 512 -13.27 -0.44 -15.16
C ASP A 512 -12.82 0.61 -14.13
N MET A 513 -13.74 1.50 -13.77
CA MET A 513 -13.45 2.63 -12.90
C MET A 513 -14.10 2.51 -11.53
N GLY A 514 -14.75 1.38 -11.26
CA GLY A 514 -15.51 1.15 -10.05
C GLY A 514 -16.72 2.07 -9.98
N ARG A 515 -17.06 2.51 -8.76
CA ARG A 515 -18.24 3.32 -8.51
C ARG A 515 -17.93 4.82 -8.68
N PRO A 516 -18.81 5.59 -9.33
CA PRO A 516 -18.64 7.03 -9.43
C PRO A 516 -18.76 7.68 -8.03
N GLN A 517 -18.12 8.82 -7.85
CA GLN A 517 -18.13 9.59 -6.60
C GLN A 517 -18.76 10.96 -6.84
N LYS A 518 -19.58 11.43 -5.90
CA LYS A 518 -20.12 12.80 -5.95
C LYS A 518 -19.00 13.80 -5.75
N ILE A 519 -18.96 14.84 -6.57
CA ILE A 519 -17.92 15.89 -6.48
C ILE A 519 -18.04 16.67 -5.17
N VAL A 520 -19.25 16.80 -4.60
CA VAL A 520 -19.43 17.41 -3.28
C VAL A 520 -18.72 16.61 -2.18
N ASP A 521 -18.65 15.28 -2.28
CA ASP A 521 -17.98 14.46 -1.28
C ASP A 521 -16.46 14.55 -1.41
N VAL A 522 -15.96 14.70 -2.63
CA VAL A 522 -14.54 15.04 -2.89
C VAL A 522 -14.19 16.40 -2.26
N ALA A 523 -15.04 17.42 -2.44
CA ALA A 523 -14.86 18.74 -1.82
C ALA A 523 -14.81 18.64 -0.30
N ARG A 524 -15.78 17.94 0.31
CA ARG A 524 -15.83 17.73 1.77
C ARG A 524 -14.60 16.99 2.28
N ALA A 525 -14.13 15.97 1.57
CA ALA A 525 -12.93 15.23 1.92
C ALA A 525 -11.68 16.12 1.92
N LEU A 526 -11.51 16.98 0.90
CA LEU A 526 -10.38 17.90 0.84
C LEU A 526 -10.44 18.98 1.94
N ILE A 527 -11.64 19.48 2.26
CA ILE A 527 -11.83 20.43 3.36
C ILE A 527 -11.42 19.77 4.68
N ARG A 528 -11.87 18.54 4.96
CA ARG A 528 -11.45 17.77 6.14
C ARG A 528 -9.94 17.59 6.22
N MET A 529 -9.32 17.11 5.15
CA MET A 529 -7.87 16.91 5.09
C MET A 529 -7.05 18.21 5.28
N SER A 530 -7.65 19.38 5.07
CA SER A 530 -6.99 20.66 5.32
C SER A 530 -7.05 21.12 6.78
N GLY A 531 -7.78 20.40 7.65
CA GLY A 531 -8.03 20.78 9.04
C GLY A 531 -8.95 21.99 9.20
N ARG A 532 -9.63 22.44 8.14
CA ARG A 532 -10.52 23.61 8.16
C ARG A 532 -11.98 23.21 8.25
N SER A 533 -12.74 23.92 9.08
CA SER A 533 -14.20 23.77 9.24
C SER A 533 -15.00 24.98 8.76
N ASP A 534 -14.34 26.08 8.41
CA ASP A 534 -14.93 27.36 8.02
C ASP A 534 -15.14 27.52 6.51
N VAL A 535 -14.63 26.59 5.70
CA VAL A 535 -14.79 26.59 4.24
C VAL A 535 -16.20 26.17 3.85
N LYS A 536 -16.93 27.08 3.18
CA LYS A 536 -18.25 26.79 2.61
C LYS A 536 -18.14 26.14 1.23
N ILE A 537 -19.18 25.40 0.84
CA ILE A 537 -19.36 24.88 -0.52
C ILE A 537 -20.50 25.66 -1.18
N ASP A 538 -20.19 26.32 -2.30
CA ASP A 538 -21.16 27.06 -3.10
C ASP A 538 -21.47 26.32 -4.39
N PHE A 539 -22.76 26.23 -4.73
CA PHE A 539 -23.22 25.58 -5.96
C PHE A 539 -23.35 26.60 -7.10
N THR A 540 -22.56 26.44 -8.16
CA THR A 540 -22.47 27.43 -9.26
C THR A 540 -23.35 27.13 -10.46
N GLY A 541 -24.00 25.96 -10.50
CA GLY A 541 -24.71 25.45 -11.68
C GLY A 541 -23.79 24.68 -12.63
N LEU A 542 -24.41 23.83 -13.47
CA LEU A 542 -23.72 23.09 -14.53
C LEU A 542 -23.26 24.02 -15.64
N ARG A 543 -22.07 23.75 -16.18
CA ARG A 543 -21.55 24.50 -17.33
C ARG A 543 -22.15 23.97 -18.64
N PRO A 544 -22.18 24.76 -19.72
CA PRO A 544 -22.60 24.28 -21.03
C PRO A 544 -21.82 23.02 -21.46
N GLY A 545 -22.54 21.98 -21.88
CA GLY A 545 -21.96 20.71 -22.31
C GLY A 545 -21.47 19.79 -21.18
N GLU A 546 -21.67 20.15 -19.91
CA GLU A 546 -21.31 19.31 -18.76
C GLU A 546 -22.45 18.35 -18.38
N LYS A 547 -22.16 17.05 -18.32
CA LYS A 547 -23.11 16.01 -17.88
C LYS A 547 -23.18 15.92 -16.35
N LEU A 548 -24.31 15.47 -15.80
CA LEU A 548 -24.43 15.11 -14.37
C LEU A 548 -23.59 13.88 -14.04
N THR A 549 -23.69 12.85 -14.87
CA THR A 549 -22.91 11.61 -14.82
C THR A 549 -22.26 11.36 -16.19
N GLU A 550 -21.03 10.85 -16.19
CA GLU A 550 -20.34 10.46 -17.43
C GLU A 550 -20.67 9.01 -17.78
N ASP A 551 -20.66 8.68 -19.07
CA ASP A 551 -20.83 7.32 -19.57
C ASP A 551 -19.45 6.78 -19.97
N LEU A 552 -19.11 5.54 -19.61
CA LEU A 552 -17.85 4.91 -20.03
C LEU A 552 -17.95 4.28 -21.43
N VAL A 553 -19.17 3.95 -21.86
CA VAL A 553 -19.47 3.29 -23.14
C VAL A 553 -20.64 4.00 -23.80
N ALA A 554 -20.54 4.24 -25.11
CA ALA A 554 -21.60 4.88 -25.87
C ALA A 554 -22.79 3.92 -26.07
N ASN A 555 -24.01 4.46 -26.17
CA ASN A 555 -25.23 3.65 -26.29
C ASN A 555 -25.23 2.71 -27.52
N ALA A 556 -24.54 3.10 -28.59
CA ALA A 556 -24.44 2.32 -29.83
C ALA A 556 -23.24 1.35 -29.87
N GLU A 557 -22.40 1.32 -28.83
CA GLU A 557 -21.20 0.48 -28.79
C GLU A 557 -21.49 -0.91 -28.23
N THR A 558 -20.98 -1.94 -28.91
CA THR A 558 -21.01 -3.31 -28.39
C THR A 558 -19.74 -3.58 -27.58
N ILE A 559 -19.91 -3.92 -26.31
CA ILE A 559 -18.82 -4.26 -25.40
C ILE A 559 -18.50 -5.74 -25.49
N THR A 560 -17.22 -6.08 -25.61
CA THR A 560 -16.70 -7.44 -25.48
C THR A 560 -15.78 -7.51 -24.27
N ARG A 561 -15.87 -8.59 -23.48
CA ARG A 561 -14.96 -8.80 -22.34
C ARG A 561 -13.59 -9.22 -22.83
N THR A 562 -12.55 -8.68 -22.21
CA THR A 562 -11.17 -9.12 -22.45
C THR A 562 -10.77 -10.19 -21.44
N LYS A 563 -9.52 -10.67 -21.54
CA LYS A 563 -8.94 -11.59 -20.54
C LYS A 563 -8.77 -10.92 -19.17
N ASN A 564 -8.59 -9.60 -19.13
CA ASN A 564 -8.57 -8.84 -17.90
C ASN A 564 -10.00 -8.40 -17.55
N PRO A 565 -10.56 -8.77 -16.39
CA PRO A 565 -11.92 -8.36 -15.99
C PRO A 565 -12.08 -6.83 -15.83
N LEU A 566 -10.99 -6.10 -15.66
CA LEU A 566 -10.94 -4.64 -15.49
C LEU A 566 -10.84 -3.89 -16.81
N VAL A 567 -10.78 -4.61 -17.94
CA VAL A 567 -10.70 -4.01 -19.26
C VAL A 567 -11.71 -4.67 -20.18
N THR A 568 -12.53 -3.85 -20.80
CA THR A 568 -13.46 -4.28 -21.84
C THR A 568 -13.08 -3.63 -23.17
N SER A 569 -13.51 -4.19 -24.30
CA SER A 569 -13.25 -3.64 -25.62
C SER A 569 -14.56 -3.21 -26.29
N ALA A 570 -14.59 -2.02 -26.88
CA ALA A 570 -15.71 -1.48 -27.65
C ALA A 570 -15.28 -1.25 -29.11
N GLN A 571 -16.15 -1.62 -30.05
CA GLN A 571 -15.92 -1.38 -31.47
C GLN A 571 -16.16 0.09 -31.82
N VAL A 572 -15.32 0.64 -32.69
CA VAL A 572 -15.42 2.03 -33.17
C VAL A 572 -15.47 2.05 -34.68
N ILE A 573 -16.42 2.83 -35.23
CA ILE A 573 -16.53 3.03 -36.68
C ILE A 573 -15.28 3.79 -37.17
N PRO A 574 -14.48 3.21 -38.07
CA PRO A 574 -13.31 3.85 -38.63
C PRO A 574 -13.61 5.21 -39.28
N LEU A 575 -12.59 6.07 -39.34
CA LEU A 575 -12.60 7.29 -40.15
C LEU A 575 -11.35 7.27 -41.03
N GLU A 576 -11.56 7.28 -42.35
CA GLU A 576 -10.46 7.38 -43.31
C GLU A 576 -9.82 8.77 -43.28
N GLU A 577 -8.49 8.84 -43.34
CA GLU A 577 -7.73 10.09 -43.37
C GLU A 577 -8.19 11.03 -44.51
N LYS A 578 -8.53 10.48 -45.67
CA LYS A 578 -8.95 11.26 -46.85
C LYS A 578 -10.25 12.04 -46.64
N LEU A 579 -11.03 11.72 -45.60
CA LEU A 579 -12.25 12.42 -45.23
C LEU A 579 -11.96 13.64 -44.35
N LEU A 580 -10.71 13.83 -43.91
CA LEU A 580 -10.30 15.06 -43.25
C LEU A 580 -10.27 16.21 -44.25
N PRO A 581 -10.80 17.39 -43.89
CA PRO A 581 -10.90 18.47 -44.84
C PRO A 581 -9.58 19.23 -44.96
N ASP A 582 -9.00 19.24 -46.16
CA ASP A 582 -7.79 20.03 -46.45
C ASP A 582 -7.99 21.55 -46.32
N ARG A 583 -9.24 22.06 -46.40
CA ARG A 583 -9.52 23.52 -46.47
C ARG A 583 -10.78 24.01 -45.76
N THR A 584 -11.60 23.16 -45.14
CA THR A 584 -12.90 23.60 -44.58
C THR A 584 -12.84 23.98 -43.09
N VAL A 585 -11.88 23.45 -42.33
CA VAL A 585 -11.72 23.76 -40.90
C VAL A 585 -10.59 24.78 -40.71
N HIS A 586 -10.94 26.04 -40.50
CA HIS A 586 -10.00 27.16 -40.47
C HIS A 586 -10.25 28.13 -39.30
N ASP A 587 -11.33 27.95 -38.57
CA ASP A 587 -11.71 28.77 -37.42
C ASP A 587 -12.40 27.95 -36.33
N HIS A 588 -12.80 28.62 -35.24
CA HIS A 588 -13.48 27.97 -34.12
C HIS A 588 -14.84 27.38 -34.50
N ALA A 589 -15.63 28.05 -35.32
CA ALA A 589 -16.98 27.62 -35.67
C ALA A 589 -16.96 26.39 -36.60
N SER A 590 -16.13 26.43 -37.65
CA SER A 590 -15.92 25.31 -38.57
C SER A 590 -15.34 24.08 -37.86
N ALA A 591 -14.39 24.26 -36.95
CA ALA A 591 -13.83 23.18 -36.13
C ALA A 591 -14.89 22.51 -35.26
N MET A 592 -15.72 23.31 -34.59
CA MET A 592 -16.79 22.81 -33.73
C MET A 592 -17.82 22.01 -34.54
N ALA A 593 -18.30 22.58 -35.64
CA ALA A 593 -19.30 21.95 -36.50
C ALA A 593 -18.78 20.64 -37.10
N TRP A 594 -17.53 20.65 -37.59
CA TRP A 594 -16.92 19.48 -38.21
C TRP A 594 -16.69 18.35 -37.20
N CYS A 595 -16.08 18.64 -36.04
CA CYS A 595 -15.86 17.63 -35.00
C CYS A 595 -17.19 17.03 -34.51
N ARG A 596 -18.21 17.87 -34.33
CA ARG A 596 -19.55 17.40 -33.95
C ARG A 596 -20.11 16.44 -34.99
N ALA A 597 -20.11 16.80 -36.28
CA ALA A 597 -20.63 15.96 -37.36
C ALA A 597 -19.90 14.62 -37.50
N HIS A 598 -18.58 14.60 -37.29
CA HIS A 598 -17.75 13.40 -37.48
C HIS A 598 -17.54 12.59 -36.19
N SER A 599 -18.19 12.99 -35.10
CA SER A 599 -18.18 12.24 -33.84
C SER A 599 -19.36 11.29 -33.69
N VAL A 600 -20.40 11.44 -34.50
CA VAL A 600 -21.66 10.69 -34.40
C VAL A 600 -21.50 9.25 -34.89
N THR A 601 -22.15 8.34 -34.18
CA THR A 601 -22.03 6.87 -34.25
C THR A 601 -23.05 6.18 -35.15
N VAL A 602 -23.87 6.93 -35.88
CA VAL A 602 -24.93 6.38 -36.73
C VAL A 602 -24.78 7.02 -38.11
N GLU A 603 -24.73 6.21 -39.18
CA GLU A 603 -25.02 6.74 -40.51
C GLU A 603 -26.36 7.47 -40.45
N PRO A 604 -26.49 8.69 -40.99
CA PRO A 604 -27.82 9.27 -41.13
C PRO A 604 -28.67 8.27 -41.92
N MET A 605 -29.69 7.69 -41.29
CA MET A 605 -30.67 6.87 -41.99
C MET A 605 -31.19 7.68 -43.19
N PRO A 606 -31.29 7.05 -44.37
CA PRO A 606 -31.59 7.74 -45.63
C PRO A 606 -32.93 8.49 -45.63
#